data_AF-A0A940WVB6-F1
#
_entry.id   AF-A0A940WVB6-F1
#
_cell.length_a   1.000
_cell.length_b   1.000
_cell.length_c   1.000
_cell.angle_alpha   90.00
_cell.angle_beta   90.00
_cell.angle_gamma   90.00
#
_symmetry.space_group_name_H-M   'P 1'
#
loop_
_entity.id
_entity.type
_entity.pdbx_description
1 polymer ?
#
loop_
_entity_poly.entity_id
_entity_poly.type
_entity_poly.pdbx_seq_one_letter_code
_entity_poly.pdbx_strand_id
1 'polypeptide(L)'
;MIKIIESFHFIHENPQFLKRQFSISKDHIFQAIEGVHATVEWLKTSVFHLIVDDLTFHISDEPINFPGELAIEEREDFHPVVYINVMSIVDDYQKQEFLYDMKVSNTTCFDYAAFVTLHEVGHYVQALIGGRGKSKKEKIYDYFDRGEHHYDCFVEHMKHGDSYEEKKRYRNIPHEKAADDFARVYLNCLKRESC
;
A
#
# COMPACT_ATOMS: atom_id res chain seq x y z
N MET A 1 10.81 6.31 15.41
CA MET A 1 11.37 6.83 14.15
C MET A 1 11.05 5.81 13.07
N ILE A 2 10.53 6.26 11.91
CA ILE A 2 10.18 5.37 10.80
C ILE A 2 11.38 4.48 10.47
N LYS A 3 11.13 3.17 10.44
CA LYS A 3 12.14 2.16 10.11
C LYS A 3 11.82 1.56 8.74
N ILE A 4 12.86 1.31 7.94
CA ILE A 4 12.76 0.54 6.70
C ILE A 4 13.51 -0.78 6.91
N ILE A 5 12.91 -1.88 6.52
CA ILE A 5 13.49 -3.22 6.44
C ILE A 5 13.29 -3.70 5.01
N GLU A 6 14.37 -4.12 4.36
CA GLU A 6 14.35 -4.59 2.99
C GLU A 6 14.69 -6.09 2.93
N SER A 7 13.90 -6.84 2.18
CA SER A 7 14.15 -8.26 1.90
C SER A 7 13.98 -8.51 0.40
N PHE A 8 15.09 -8.43 -0.33
CA PHE A 8 15.10 -8.63 -1.77
C PHE A 8 15.81 -9.92 -2.17
N HIS A 9 15.10 -10.79 -2.87
CA HIS A 9 15.55 -12.07 -3.37
C HIS A 9 15.62 -12.09 -4.90
N PHE A 10 14.62 -11.52 -5.59
CA PHE A 10 14.45 -11.62 -7.03
C PHE A 10 15.00 -10.43 -7.83
N ILE A 11 15.19 -9.26 -7.21
CA ILE A 11 15.69 -8.06 -7.88
C ILE A 11 17.08 -8.26 -8.50
N HIS A 12 17.89 -9.15 -7.92
CA HIS A 12 19.23 -9.47 -8.38
C HIS A 12 19.24 -10.41 -9.58
N GLU A 13 18.11 -11.04 -9.89
CA GLU A 13 17.98 -11.96 -11.02
C GLU A 13 18.12 -11.25 -12.37
N ASN A 14 18.41 -12.06 -13.39
CA ASN A 14 18.51 -11.60 -14.77
C ASN A 14 17.16 -11.05 -15.26
N PRO A 15 17.12 -9.88 -15.97
CA PRO A 15 15.89 -9.35 -16.57
C PRO A 15 15.08 -10.38 -17.39
N GLN A 16 15.76 -11.26 -18.12
CA GLN A 16 15.11 -12.31 -18.91
C GLN A 16 14.44 -13.38 -18.04
N PHE A 17 15.01 -13.68 -16.86
CA PHE A 17 14.41 -14.61 -15.91
C PHE A 17 13.12 -14.01 -15.35
N LEU A 18 13.18 -12.78 -14.87
CA LEU A 18 12.01 -12.05 -14.32
C LEU A 18 10.88 -11.96 -15.35
N LYS A 19 11.21 -11.62 -16.60
CA LYS A 19 10.22 -11.53 -17.67
C LYS A 19 9.60 -12.89 -18.02
N ARG A 20 10.37 -13.97 -17.99
CA ARG A 20 9.88 -15.32 -18.34
C ARG A 20 9.05 -15.96 -17.24
N GLN A 21 9.45 -15.80 -15.98
CA GLN A 21 8.79 -16.47 -14.85
C GLN A 21 7.59 -15.68 -14.33
N PHE A 22 7.72 -14.36 -14.26
CA PHE A 22 6.73 -13.50 -13.61
C PHE A 22 6.09 -12.49 -14.56
N SER A 23 6.48 -12.46 -15.84
CA SER A 23 6.02 -11.44 -16.80
C SER A 23 6.38 -9.99 -16.45
N ILE A 24 7.26 -9.78 -15.46
CA ILE A 24 7.62 -8.49 -14.88
C ILE A 24 8.82 -7.84 -15.58
N SER A 25 8.81 -6.51 -15.70
CA SER A 25 9.95 -5.70 -16.17
C SER A 25 10.88 -5.30 -15.02
N LYS A 26 12.20 -5.50 -15.18
CA LYS A 26 13.19 -5.09 -14.18
C LYS A 26 13.23 -3.58 -13.97
N ASP A 27 13.07 -2.79 -15.04
CA ASP A 27 13.04 -1.33 -14.95
C ASP A 27 11.85 -0.83 -14.13
N HIS A 28 10.71 -1.52 -14.21
CA HIS A 28 9.55 -1.19 -13.39
C HIS A 28 9.76 -1.56 -11.91
N ILE A 29 10.49 -2.64 -11.61
CA ILE A 29 10.87 -2.95 -10.21
C ILE A 29 11.68 -1.81 -9.61
N PHE A 30 12.69 -1.30 -10.33
CA PHE A 30 13.47 -0.16 -9.84
C PHE A 30 12.62 1.08 -9.64
N GLN A 31 11.74 1.42 -10.58
CA GLN A 31 10.79 2.52 -10.41
C GLN A 31 9.85 2.32 -9.20
N ALA A 32 9.38 1.10 -8.97
CA ALA A 32 8.52 0.80 -7.83
C ALA A 32 9.26 1.02 -6.51
N ILE A 33 10.48 0.50 -6.39
CA ILE A 33 11.36 0.71 -5.23
C ILE A 33 11.58 2.20 -5.00
N GLU A 34 11.97 2.95 -6.03
CA GLU A 34 12.15 4.41 -5.94
C GLU A 34 10.89 5.12 -5.47
N GLY A 35 9.70 4.73 -5.96
CA GLY A 35 8.42 5.30 -5.55
C GLY A 35 8.09 5.04 -4.08
N VAL A 36 8.35 3.82 -3.59
CA VAL A 36 8.18 3.46 -2.18
C VAL A 36 9.14 4.29 -1.31
N HIS A 37 10.42 4.32 -1.64
CA HIS A 37 11.41 5.08 -0.88
C HIS A 37 11.11 6.57 -0.84
N ALA A 38 10.80 7.18 -1.98
CA ALA A 38 10.44 8.58 -2.05
C ALA A 38 9.24 8.90 -1.16
N THR A 39 8.26 7.99 -1.11
CA THR A 39 7.10 8.12 -0.23
C THR A 39 7.48 8.06 1.24
N VAL A 40 8.31 7.10 1.62
CA VAL A 40 8.78 6.97 3.02
C VAL A 40 9.61 8.18 3.44
N GLU A 41 10.48 8.69 2.58
CA GLU A 41 11.25 9.92 2.87
C GLU A 41 10.35 11.14 2.99
N TRP A 42 9.38 11.31 2.09
CA TRP A 42 8.40 12.40 2.19
C TRP A 42 7.61 12.32 3.50
N LEU A 43 7.19 11.13 3.94
CA LEU A 43 6.45 10.95 5.19
C LEU A 43 7.24 11.46 6.41
N LYS A 44 8.56 11.27 6.44
CA LYS A 44 9.45 11.75 7.52
C LYS A 44 9.47 13.28 7.64
N THR A 45 9.20 14.02 6.58
CA THR A 45 9.18 15.49 6.56
C THR A 45 7.78 16.09 6.40
N SER A 46 6.79 15.27 6.10
CA SER A 46 5.40 15.67 5.88
C SER A 46 4.72 16.15 7.17
N VAL A 47 3.50 16.67 7.03
CA VAL A 47 2.61 16.98 8.17
C VAL A 47 2.27 15.75 9.03
N PHE A 48 2.52 14.54 8.53
CA PHE A 48 2.22 13.29 9.22
C PHE A 48 3.39 12.75 10.06
N HIS A 49 4.58 13.34 9.97
CA HIS A 49 5.81 12.75 10.52
C HIS A 49 5.71 12.33 12.00
N LEU A 50 4.97 13.08 12.84
CA LEU A 50 4.76 12.74 14.26
C LEU A 50 3.76 11.61 14.49
N ILE A 51 2.85 11.38 13.54
CA ILE A 51 1.80 10.39 13.65
C ILE A 51 2.31 9.02 13.21
N VAL A 52 3.11 9.01 12.14
CA VAL A 52 3.65 7.80 11.48
C VAL A 52 5.04 7.40 11.99
N ASP A 53 5.55 8.06 13.03
CA ASP A 53 6.92 7.87 13.52
C ASP A 53 7.20 6.47 14.09
N ASP A 54 6.15 5.70 14.37
CA ASP A 54 6.18 4.33 14.88
C ASP A 54 5.98 3.27 13.78
N LEU A 55 5.75 3.68 12.53
CA LEU A 55 5.63 2.74 11.42
C LEU A 55 6.97 2.09 11.07
N THR A 56 6.92 0.78 10.84
CA THR A 56 7.99 0.04 10.14
C THR A 56 7.51 -0.31 8.75
N PHE A 57 8.31 -0.02 7.73
CA PHE A 57 8.08 -0.43 6.36
C PHE A 57 8.90 -1.68 6.07
N HIS A 58 8.25 -2.76 5.65
CA HIS A 58 8.92 -3.97 5.19
C HIS A 58 8.74 -4.08 3.68
N ILE A 59 9.81 -3.80 2.92
CA ILE A 59 9.80 -3.77 1.46
C ILE A 59 10.41 -5.07 0.95
N SER A 60 9.66 -5.81 0.15
CA SER A 60 10.06 -7.12 -0.37
C SER A 60 9.78 -7.28 -1.86
N ASP A 61 10.40 -8.28 -2.47
CA ASP A 61 10.12 -8.73 -3.84
C ASP A 61 9.70 -10.21 -3.87
N GLU A 62 9.19 -10.74 -2.77
CA GLU A 62 8.73 -12.12 -2.69
C GLU A 62 7.52 -12.34 -3.64
N PRO A 63 7.29 -13.56 -4.14
CA PRO A 63 6.13 -13.87 -4.98
C PRO A 63 4.87 -14.02 -4.12
N ILE A 64 4.43 -12.90 -3.55
CA ILE A 64 3.19 -12.75 -2.79
C ILE A 64 2.12 -12.11 -3.70
N ASN A 65 0.84 -12.19 -3.32
CA ASN A 65 -0.28 -11.75 -4.16
C ASN A 65 -0.87 -10.38 -3.77
N PHE A 66 -0.24 -9.64 -2.85
CA PHE A 66 -0.75 -8.33 -2.42
C PHE A 66 0.34 -7.25 -2.56
N PRO A 67 0.00 -6.08 -3.14
CA PRO A 67 0.97 -5.00 -3.36
C PRO A 67 1.34 -4.26 -2.08
N GLY A 68 0.44 -4.24 -1.09
CA GLY A 68 0.65 -3.63 0.21
C GLY A 68 -0.30 -4.22 1.27
N GLU A 69 0.11 -4.13 2.53
CA GLU A 69 -0.72 -4.48 3.68
C GLU A 69 -0.23 -3.72 4.93
N LEU A 70 -1.15 -3.05 5.63
CA LEU A 70 -0.92 -2.63 7.00
C LEU A 70 -1.30 -3.76 7.98
N ALA A 71 -0.30 -4.24 8.73
CA ALA A 71 -0.51 -5.20 9.81
C ALA A 71 -0.10 -4.62 11.16
N ILE A 72 -0.64 -5.19 12.23
CA ILE A 72 -0.20 -4.92 13.60
C ILE A 72 0.44 -6.22 14.10
N GLU A 73 1.77 -6.24 14.23
CA GLU A 73 2.44 -7.43 14.75
C GLU A 73 2.14 -7.58 16.25
N GLU A 74 1.61 -8.74 16.65
CA GLU A 74 1.41 -9.11 18.04
C GLU A 74 2.76 -9.49 18.71
N ARG A 75 3.62 -8.49 18.91
CA ARG A 75 4.76 -8.59 19.84
C ARG A 75 4.34 -8.05 21.21
N GLU A 76 5.23 -8.16 22.19
CA GLU A 76 5.00 -7.58 23.54
C GLU A 76 4.63 -6.08 23.48
N ASP A 77 5.07 -5.38 22.42
CA ASP A 77 4.78 -3.98 22.15
C ASP A 77 3.94 -3.76 20.87
N PHE A 78 3.17 -2.67 20.85
CA PHE A 78 2.40 -2.22 19.68
C PHE A 78 3.35 -1.84 18.52
N HIS A 79 3.31 -2.63 17.43
CA HIS A 79 4.21 -2.46 16.30
C HIS A 79 3.45 -2.50 14.96
N PRO A 80 3.01 -1.33 14.44
CA PRO A 80 2.39 -1.25 13.13
C PRO A 80 3.45 -1.41 12.03
N VAL A 81 3.20 -2.34 11.11
CA VAL A 81 4.09 -2.66 9.99
C VAL A 81 3.33 -2.48 8.68
N VAL A 82 3.89 -1.70 7.76
CA VAL A 82 3.43 -1.59 6.39
C VAL A 82 4.30 -2.51 5.53
N TYR A 83 3.73 -3.63 5.11
CA TYR A 83 4.34 -4.53 4.15
C TYR A 83 4.10 -3.98 2.74
N ILE A 84 5.15 -3.94 1.93
CA ILE A 84 5.10 -3.52 0.53
C ILE A 84 5.79 -4.57 -0.32
N ASN A 85 5.11 -5.03 -1.37
CA ASN A 85 5.68 -5.99 -2.30
C ASN A 85 5.86 -5.36 -3.69
N VAL A 86 7.12 -5.10 -4.06
CA VAL A 86 7.42 -4.36 -5.29
C VAL A 86 7.15 -5.19 -6.54
N MET A 87 7.21 -6.52 -6.47
CA MET A 87 6.86 -7.37 -7.61
C MET A 87 5.36 -7.38 -7.88
N SER A 88 4.53 -7.44 -6.82
CA SER A 88 3.07 -7.34 -6.92
C SER A 88 2.64 -5.99 -7.48
N ILE A 89 3.25 -4.89 -7.00
CA ILE A 89 3.00 -3.54 -7.54
C ILE A 89 3.28 -3.49 -9.05
N VAL A 90 4.38 -4.08 -9.50
CA VAL A 90 4.75 -4.07 -10.92
C VAL A 90 3.80 -4.92 -11.77
N ASP A 91 3.39 -6.08 -11.26
CA ASP A 91 2.40 -6.92 -11.93
C ASP A 91 1.06 -6.17 -12.08
N ASP A 92 0.56 -5.56 -11.00
CA ASP A 92 -0.66 -4.75 -11.00
C ASP A 92 -0.54 -3.53 -11.93
N TYR A 93 0.61 -2.86 -11.93
CA TYR A 93 0.90 -1.77 -12.86
C TYR A 93 0.82 -2.23 -14.31
N GLN A 94 1.45 -3.37 -14.65
CA GLN A 94 1.46 -3.93 -15.99
C GLN A 94 0.07 -4.43 -16.43
N LYS A 95 -0.78 -4.84 -15.50
CA LYS A 95 -2.20 -5.17 -15.70
C LYS A 95 -3.12 -3.95 -15.75
N GLN A 96 -2.56 -2.75 -15.53
CA GLN A 96 -3.28 -1.47 -15.54
C GLN A 96 -4.31 -1.31 -14.41
N GLU A 97 -4.09 -1.95 -13.27
CA GLU A 97 -4.97 -1.83 -12.08
C GLU A 97 -5.06 -0.38 -11.57
N PHE A 98 -4.03 0.44 -11.85
CA PHE A 98 -4.03 1.87 -11.56
C PHE A 98 -5.23 2.64 -12.16
N LEU A 99 -5.83 2.16 -13.26
CA LEU A 99 -7.02 2.76 -13.86
C LEU A 99 -8.19 2.76 -12.87
N TYR A 100 -8.24 1.78 -11.98
CA TYR A 100 -9.29 1.59 -11.00
C TYR A 100 -8.95 2.27 -9.68
N ASP A 101 -7.73 2.03 -9.21
CA ASP A 101 -7.23 2.51 -7.92
C ASP A 101 -7.04 4.03 -7.92
N MET A 102 -6.34 4.55 -8.92
CA MET A 102 -5.98 5.96 -9.00
C MET A 102 -7.00 6.79 -9.78
N LYS A 103 -7.81 6.14 -10.63
CA LYS A 103 -8.79 6.80 -11.53
C LYS A 103 -8.14 7.77 -12.51
N VAL A 104 -6.94 7.44 -12.98
CA VAL A 104 -6.17 8.22 -13.97
C VAL A 104 -5.75 7.32 -15.13
N SER A 105 -5.72 7.86 -16.35
CA SER A 105 -5.42 7.08 -17.56
C SER A 105 -3.93 6.87 -17.83
N ASN A 106 -3.07 7.75 -17.29
CA ASN A 106 -1.62 7.72 -17.48
C ASN A 106 -0.94 7.81 -16.11
N THR A 107 -0.07 6.84 -15.82
CA THR A 107 0.76 6.83 -14.60
C THR A 107 2.07 6.09 -14.85
N THR A 108 3.09 6.41 -14.07
CA THR A 108 4.37 5.68 -14.06
C THR A 108 4.31 4.58 -13.01
N CYS A 109 5.19 3.58 -13.10
CA CYS A 109 5.28 2.56 -12.06
C CYS A 109 5.72 3.17 -10.71
N PHE A 110 6.55 4.22 -10.75
CA PHE A 110 6.91 5.04 -9.59
C PHE A 110 5.67 5.63 -8.91
N ASP A 111 4.81 6.30 -9.68
CA ASP A 111 3.61 6.96 -9.16
C ASP A 111 2.63 5.95 -8.56
N TYR A 112 2.48 4.78 -9.19
CA TYR A 112 1.61 3.73 -8.69
C TYR A 112 2.17 3.11 -7.40
N ALA A 113 3.47 2.88 -7.31
CA ALA A 113 4.10 2.39 -6.08
C ALA A 113 3.97 3.39 -4.92
N ALA A 114 4.14 4.68 -5.21
CA ALA A 114 3.91 5.75 -4.24
C ALA A 114 2.45 5.81 -3.79
N PHE A 115 1.50 5.64 -4.72
CA PHE A 115 0.07 5.54 -4.41
C PHE A 115 -0.24 4.37 -3.47
N VAL A 116 0.22 3.15 -3.79
CA VAL A 116 0.03 1.96 -2.95
C VAL A 116 0.60 2.18 -1.55
N THR A 117 1.81 2.73 -1.46
CA THR A 117 2.45 3.01 -0.15
C THR A 117 1.64 4.02 0.67
N LEU A 118 1.16 5.09 0.02
CA LEU A 118 0.30 6.08 0.68
C LEU A 118 -1.07 5.51 1.05
N HIS A 119 -1.60 4.54 0.30
CA HIS A 119 -2.86 3.87 0.59
C HIS A 119 -2.77 3.12 1.93
N GLU A 120 -1.72 2.32 2.13
CA GLU A 120 -1.51 1.60 3.40
C GLU A 120 -1.31 2.57 4.58
N VAL A 121 -0.58 3.65 4.37
CA VAL A 121 -0.44 4.72 5.38
C VAL A 121 -1.77 5.43 5.61
N GLY A 122 -2.61 5.53 4.58
CA GLY A 122 -3.97 6.04 4.65
C GLY A 122 -4.83 5.22 5.62
N HIS A 123 -4.77 3.89 5.54
CA HIS A 123 -5.43 3.01 6.51
C HIS A 123 -5.01 3.33 7.93
N TYR A 124 -3.70 3.46 8.17
CA TYR A 124 -3.17 3.79 9.49
C TYR A 124 -3.67 5.15 10.03
N VAL A 125 -3.60 6.20 9.19
CA VAL A 125 -4.03 7.54 9.57
C VAL A 125 -5.53 7.60 9.83
N GLN A 126 -6.34 6.99 8.96
CA GLN A 126 -7.80 6.95 9.12
C GLN A 126 -8.20 6.17 10.38
N ALA A 127 -7.50 5.08 10.69
CA ALA A 127 -7.74 4.32 11.90
C ALA A 127 -7.48 5.14 13.19
N LEU A 128 -6.42 5.96 13.20
CA LEU A 128 -6.12 6.87 14.32
C LEU A 128 -7.12 8.03 14.48
N ILE A 129 -7.80 8.43 13.40
CA ILE A 129 -8.83 9.48 13.41
C ILE A 129 -10.20 8.89 13.78
N GLY A 130 -10.58 7.78 13.17
CA GLY A 130 -11.93 7.19 13.25
C GLY A 130 -12.14 6.21 14.40
N GLY A 131 -11.06 5.67 14.97
CA GLY A 131 -11.08 4.76 16.11
C GLY A 131 -11.45 5.45 17.43
N ARG A 132 -12.28 4.78 18.24
CA ARG A 132 -12.80 5.33 19.51
C ARG A 132 -11.92 5.05 20.74
N GLY A 133 -10.80 4.37 20.56
CA GLY A 133 -9.84 4.03 21.61
C GLY A 133 -9.14 5.23 22.25
N LYS A 134 -8.60 5.03 23.46
CA LYS A 134 -7.78 6.04 24.16
C LYS A 134 -6.32 5.99 23.72
N SER A 135 -5.80 4.80 23.45
CA SER A 135 -4.45 4.57 22.94
C SER A 135 -4.43 4.43 21.41
N LYS A 136 -3.27 4.65 20.75
CA LYS A 136 -3.12 4.40 19.30
C LYS A 136 -3.56 2.96 18.94
N LYS A 137 -3.08 1.99 19.71
CA LYS A 137 -3.43 0.57 19.60
C LYS A 137 -4.95 0.34 19.60
N GLU A 138 -5.65 0.81 20.64
CA GLU A 138 -7.10 0.65 20.74
C GLU A 138 -7.87 1.31 19.60
N LYS A 139 -7.42 2.48 19.13
CA LYS A 139 -8.07 3.15 18.01
C LYS A 139 -7.97 2.34 16.73
N ILE A 140 -6.79 1.76 16.48
CA ILE A 140 -6.55 1.02 15.25
C ILE A 140 -7.33 -0.29 15.25
N TYR A 141 -7.33 -1.03 16.36
CA TYR A 141 -8.17 -2.23 16.49
C TYR A 141 -9.67 -1.90 16.38
N ASP A 142 -10.18 -0.86 17.07
CA ASP A 142 -11.60 -0.44 16.95
C ASP A 142 -11.97 -0.11 15.50
N TYR A 143 -11.06 0.54 14.76
CA TYR A 143 -11.32 0.87 13.36
C TYR A 143 -11.40 -0.38 12.48
N PHE A 144 -10.46 -1.32 12.60
CA PHE A 144 -10.45 -2.53 11.80
C PHE A 144 -11.62 -3.47 12.15
N ASP A 145 -11.91 -3.70 13.44
CA ASP A 145 -13.04 -4.52 13.90
C ASP A 145 -14.38 -3.98 13.35
N ARG A 146 -14.55 -2.66 13.31
CA ARG A 146 -15.77 -2.04 12.76
C ARG A 146 -15.83 -2.09 11.23
N GLY A 147 -14.68 -2.23 10.59
CA GLY A 147 -14.55 -2.43 9.14
C GLY A 147 -14.84 -3.87 8.72
N GLU A 148 -14.55 -4.83 9.59
CA GLU A 148 -14.62 -6.27 9.33
C GLU A 148 -15.96 -6.67 8.71
N HIS A 149 -17.08 -6.15 9.22
CA HIS A 149 -18.40 -6.40 8.65
C HIS A 149 -18.53 -6.06 7.14
N HIS A 150 -17.88 -4.99 6.68
CA HIS A 150 -17.90 -4.62 5.27
C HIS A 150 -17.05 -5.57 4.40
N TYR A 151 -15.92 -6.05 4.95
CA TYR A 151 -15.08 -7.03 4.30
C TYR A 151 -15.74 -8.40 4.28
N ASP A 152 -16.37 -8.84 5.38
CA ASP A 152 -17.16 -10.07 5.46
C ASP A 152 -18.28 -10.08 4.42
N CYS A 153 -19.06 -8.99 4.35
CA CYS A 153 -20.10 -8.83 3.33
C CYS A 153 -19.53 -8.91 1.91
N PHE A 154 -18.35 -8.34 1.67
CA PHE A 154 -17.71 -8.42 0.37
C PHE A 154 -17.28 -9.85 0.04
N VAL A 155 -16.60 -10.53 0.96
CA VAL A 155 -16.11 -11.91 0.81
C VAL A 155 -17.26 -12.89 0.58
N GLU A 156 -18.38 -12.75 1.29
CA GLU A 156 -19.58 -13.58 1.10
C GLU A 156 -20.16 -13.52 -0.32
N HIS A 157 -19.98 -12.38 -1.01
CA HIS A 157 -20.53 -12.13 -2.35
C HIS A 157 -19.47 -12.22 -3.46
N MET A 158 -18.21 -12.47 -3.10
CA MET A 158 -17.10 -12.65 -4.02
C MET A 158 -17.12 -14.08 -4.57
N LYS A 159 -16.98 -14.23 -5.89
CA LYS A 159 -16.87 -15.52 -6.56
C LYS A 159 -15.42 -15.95 -6.70
N HIS A 160 -14.60 -15.05 -7.27
CA HIS A 160 -13.19 -15.33 -7.55
C HIS A 160 -12.29 -14.21 -7.03
N GLY A 161 -12.73 -12.95 -7.09
CA GLY A 161 -11.95 -11.78 -6.69
C GLY A 161 -11.15 -11.16 -7.84
N ASP A 162 -11.17 -11.83 -8.99
CA ASP A 162 -10.34 -11.49 -10.14
C ASP A 162 -11.07 -10.55 -11.10
N SER A 163 -12.40 -10.48 -11.02
CA SER A 163 -13.19 -9.75 -12.02
C SER A 163 -13.17 -8.24 -11.77
N TYR A 164 -13.28 -7.48 -12.86
CA TYR A 164 -13.39 -6.02 -12.83
C TYR A 164 -14.49 -5.53 -11.87
N GLU A 165 -15.64 -6.21 -11.83
CA GLU A 165 -16.75 -5.82 -10.96
C GLU A 165 -16.45 -6.06 -9.48
N GLU A 166 -15.76 -7.15 -9.16
CA GLU A 166 -15.35 -7.49 -7.80
C GLU A 166 -14.30 -6.53 -7.28
N LYS A 167 -13.24 -6.25 -8.05
CA LYS A 167 -12.21 -5.27 -7.69
C LYS A 167 -12.78 -3.87 -7.48
N LYS A 168 -13.69 -3.46 -8.36
CA LYS A 168 -14.41 -2.19 -8.22
C LYS A 168 -15.28 -2.15 -6.96
N ARG A 169 -15.93 -3.25 -6.59
CA ARG A 169 -16.72 -3.34 -5.36
C ARG A 169 -15.83 -3.25 -4.12
N TYR A 170 -14.70 -3.96 -4.12
CA TYR A 170 -13.70 -3.91 -3.05
C TYR A 170 -13.23 -2.47 -2.77
N ARG A 171 -12.78 -1.74 -3.80
CA ARG A 171 -12.33 -0.33 -3.69
C ARG A 171 -13.42 0.66 -3.28
N ASN A 172 -14.70 0.26 -3.26
CA ASN A 172 -15.80 1.08 -2.76
C ASN A 172 -16.18 0.76 -1.30
N ILE A 173 -15.52 -0.20 -0.65
CA ILE A 173 -15.60 -0.37 0.81
C ILE A 173 -15.17 0.95 1.46
N PRO A 174 -15.88 1.46 2.49
CA PRO A 174 -15.60 2.78 3.05
C PRO A 174 -14.15 3.01 3.47
N HIS A 175 -13.49 1.98 4.01
CA HIS A 175 -12.10 2.06 4.49
C HIS A 175 -11.11 2.14 3.31
N GLU A 176 -11.23 1.24 2.33
CA GLU A 176 -10.50 1.29 1.06
C GLU A 176 -10.63 2.64 0.36
N LYS A 177 -11.87 3.15 0.28
CA LYS A 177 -12.14 4.43 -0.37
C LYS A 177 -11.46 5.60 0.35
N ALA A 178 -11.46 5.59 1.69
CA ALA A 178 -10.83 6.64 2.48
C ALA A 178 -9.29 6.60 2.34
N ALA A 179 -8.70 5.42 2.32
CA ALA A 179 -7.27 5.21 2.07
C ALA A 179 -6.87 5.65 0.65
N ASP A 180 -7.67 5.29 -0.35
CA ASP A 180 -7.52 5.75 -1.73
C ASP A 180 -7.60 7.28 -1.88
N ASP A 181 -8.59 7.92 -1.21
CA ASP A 181 -8.76 9.36 -1.23
C ASP A 181 -7.56 10.05 -0.58
N PHE A 182 -7.06 9.51 0.54
CA PHE A 182 -5.82 9.96 1.17
C PHE A 182 -4.64 9.86 0.19
N ALA A 183 -4.43 8.70 -0.42
CA ALA A 183 -3.32 8.46 -1.33
C ALA A 183 -3.37 9.39 -2.55
N ARG A 184 -4.54 9.59 -3.17
CA ARG A 184 -4.72 10.51 -4.30
C ARG A 184 -4.38 11.96 -3.93
N VAL A 185 -4.80 12.42 -2.75
CA VAL A 185 -4.52 13.79 -2.31
C VAL A 185 -3.01 13.99 -2.11
N TYR A 186 -2.36 13.09 -1.38
CA TYR A 186 -0.96 13.29 -0.97
C TYR A 186 0.07 12.87 -2.01
N LEU A 187 -0.30 12.04 -2.99
CA LEU A 187 0.55 11.79 -4.16
C LEU A 187 0.87 13.09 -4.92
N ASN A 188 -0.10 14.00 -5.01
CA ASN A 188 0.12 15.30 -5.64
C ASN A 188 1.07 16.20 -4.83
N CYS A 189 1.13 16.05 -3.51
CA CYS A 189 2.08 16.76 -2.65
C CYS A 189 3.50 16.24 -2.90
N LEU A 190 3.68 14.92 -2.88
CA LEU A 190 4.96 14.26 -3.15
C LEU A 190 5.54 14.67 -4.52
N LYS A 191 4.69 14.72 -5.56
CA LYS A 191 5.09 15.15 -6.90
C LYS A 191 5.53 16.61 -6.98
N ARG A 192 4.94 17.50 -6.19
CA ARG A 192 5.27 18.94 -6.20
C ARG A 192 6.58 19.26 -5.50
N GLU A 193 6.96 18.47 -4.51
CA GLU A 193 8.23 18.65 -3.78
C GLU A 193 9.42 17.99 -4.49
N SER A 194 9.15 17.11 -5.46
CA SER A 194 10.16 16.42 -6.27
C SER A 194 10.52 17.14 -7.59
N CYS A 195 9.93 18.32 -7.85
CA CYS A 195 10.21 19.19 -9.00
C CYS A 195 10.86 20.50 -8.54
#